data_AF-A0A2V9QXR0-F1
#
_entry.id   AF-A0A2V9QXR0-F1
#
_cell.length_a   1.000
_cell.length_b   1.000
_cell.length_c   1.000
_cell.angle_alpha   90.00
_cell.angle_beta   90.00
_cell.angle_gamma   90.00
#
_symmetry.space_group_name_H-M   'P 1'
#
loop_
_entity.id
_entity.type
_entity.pdbx_description
1 polymer ?
#
loop_
_entity_poly.entity_id
_entity_poly.type
_entity_poly.pdbx_seq_one_letter_code
_entity_poly.pdbx_strand_id
1 'polypeptide(L)' 'MLARKLAFQALALLFAFTLHGIAQSQPARYDLVLKGGHVIDPANRIDGVMDVAVSKNKIAAVQKD' A
#
# COMPACT_ATOMS: atom_id res chain seq x y z
N MET A 1 28.74 25.36 25.40
CA MET A 1 28.97 24.05 24.72
C MET A 1 27.74 23.15 24.72
N LEU A 2 26.91 23.16 25.77
CA LEU A 2 25.71 22.31 25.89
C LEU A 2 24.59 22.62 24.88
N ALA A 3 24.25 23.89 24.66
CA ALA A 3 23.20 24.31 23.72
C ALA A 3 23.49 23.93 22.26
N ARG A 4 24.76 24.03 21.82
CA ARG A 4 25.20 23.58 20.49
C ARG A 4 25.08 22.06 20.31
N LYS A 5 25.32 21.28 21.38
CA LYS A 5 25.13 19.82 21.34
C LYS A 5 23.64 19.47 21.22
N LEU A 6 22.77 20.11 22.00
CA LEU A 6 21.32 19.89 21.95
C LEU A 6 20.71 20.26 20.60
N ALA A 7 21.13 21.37 19.99
CA ALA A 7 20.69 21.77 18.66
C ALA A 7 21.11 20.74 17.58
N PHE A 8 22.32 20.19 17.69
CA PHE A 8 22.82 19.17 16.77
C PHE A 8 22.07 17.83 16.92
N GLN A 9 21.73 17.45 18.15
CA GLN A 9 20.91 16.27 18.43
C GLN A 9 19.47 16.42 17.89
N ALA A 10 18.85 17.59 18.08
CA ALA A 10 17.53 17.87 17.54
C ALA A 10 17.51 17.84 16.00
N LEU A 11 18.55 18.37 15.36
CA LEU A 11 18.69 18.34 13.90
C LEU A 11 18.91 16.92 13.37
N ALA A 12 19.71 16.10 14.07
CA ALA A 12 19.92 14.70 13.72
C ALA A 12 18.64 13.85 13.86
N LEU A 13 17.83 14.12 14.89
CA LEU A 13 16.53 13.47 15.08
C LEU A 13 15.51 13.88 14.02
N LEU A 14 15.46 15.16 13.64
CA LEU A 14 14.63 15.61 12.52
C LEU A 14 15.04 14.95 11.20
N PHE A 15 16.34 14.84 10.94
CA PHE A 15 16.86 14.21 9.73
C PHE A 15 16.60 12.70 9.69
N ALA A 16 16.70 12.02 10.84
CA ALA A 16 16.32 10.61 10.94
C ALA A 16 14.81 10.43 10.65
N PHE A 17 13.95 11.31 11.15
CA PHE A 17 12.50 11.20 10.95
C PHE A 17 12.07 11.40 9.49
N THR A 18 12.73 12.29 8.74
CA THR A 18 12.43 12.51 7.31
C THR A 18 12.86 11.34 6.42
N LEU A 19 13.91 10.60 6.79
CA LEU A 19 14.38 9.43 6.03
C LEU A 19 13.48 8.19 6.19
N HIS A 20 12.72 8.08 7.28
CA HIS A 20 11.82 6.93 7.50
C HIS A 20 10.47 7.06 6.77
N GLY A 21 10.09 8.26 6.34
CA GLY A 21 8.78 8.54 5.72
C GLY A 21 8.62 8.06 4.26
N ILE A 22 9.70 7.67 3.60
CA ILE A 22 9.73 7.35 2.15
C ILE A 22 9.64 5.86 1.82
N ALA A 23 9.47 4.97 2.81
CA ALA A 23 9.70 3.52 2.62
C ALA A 23 8.48 2.60 2.88
N GLN A 24 7.23 3.05 2.68
CA GLN A 24 6.05 2.25 3.05
C GLN A 24 5.06 1.95 1.90
N SER A 25 5.46 2.08 0.63
CA SER A 25 4.66 1.57 -0.49
C SER A 25 5.32 0.37 -1.15
N GLN A 26 5.39 -0.76 -0.46
CA GLN A 26 5.63 -2.03 -1.16
C GLN A 26 4.47 -2.25 -2.15
N PRO A 27 4.75 -2.54 -3.43
CA PRO A 27 3.71 -2.90 -4.38
C PRO A 27 2.93 -4.10 -3.82
N ALA A 28 1.59 -4.01 -3.85
CA ALA A 28 0.73 -5.10 -3.40
C ALA A 28 1.09 -6.36 -4.19
N ARG A 29 1.63 -7.36 -3.49
CA ARG A 29 1.99 -8.65 -4.11
C ARG A 29 0.78 -9.56 -4.05
N TYR A 30 0.19 -9.80 -5.21
CA TYR A 30 -0.89 -10.77 -5.40
C TYR A 30 -0.29 -12.12 -5.79
N ASP A 31 -0.95 -13.19 -5.36
CA ASP A 31 -0.59 -14.57 -5.71
C ASP A 31 -1.13 -14.92 -7.12
N LEU A 32 -2.30 -14.37 -7.46
CA LEU A 32 -2.98 -14.54 -8.74
C LEU A 32 -3.77 -13.27 -9.07
N VAL A 33 -3.82 -12.91 -10.36
CA VAL A 33 -4.74 -11.91 -10.90
C VAL A 33 -5.51 -12.52 -12.05
N LEU A 34 -6.84 -12.52 -11.94
CA LEU A 34 -7.74 -12.81 -13.06
C LEU A 34 -8.05 -11.49 -13.75
N LYS A 35 -7.61 -11.35 -15.00
CA LYS A 35 -7.72 -10.11 -15.77
C LYS A 35 -8.94 -10.12 -16.70
N GLY A 36 -9.66 -9.00 -16.78
CA GLY A 36 -10.73 -8.75 -17.76
C GLY A 36 -11.89 -9.76 -17.72
N GLY A 37 -12.18 -10.34 -16.55
CA GLY A 37 -13.26 -11.30 -16.38
C GLY A 37 -14.60 -10.64 -16.09
N HIS A 38 -15.72 -11.28 -16.44
CA HIS A 38 -17.05 -10.79 -16.05
C HIS A 38 -17.37 -11.23 -14.61
N VAL A 39 -17.34 -10.28 -13.68
CA VAL A 39 -17.61 -10.52 -12.26
C VAL A 39 -19.10 -10.30 -11.97
N ILE A 40 -19.72 -11.31 -11.36
CA ILE A 40 -21.08 -11.25 -10.83
C ILE A 40 -20.99 -11.37 -9.30
N ASP A 41 -21.17 -10.26 -8.60
CA ASP A 41 -21.15 -10.18 -7.13
C ASP A 41 -22.36 -9.38 -6.62
N PRO A 42 -23.47 -10.07 -6.26
CA PRO A 42 -24.68 -9.43 -5.75
C PRO A 42 -24.47 -8.68 -4.44
N ALA A 43 -23.54 -9.11 -3.59
CA ALA A 43 -23.30 -8.48 -2.29
C ALA A 43 -22.73 -7.05 -2.46
N ASN A 44 -21.91 -6.86 -3.51
CA ASN A 44 -21.32 -5.57 -3.85
C ASN A 44 -22.00 -4.88 -5.05
N ARG A 45 -23.11 -5.45 -5.55
CA ARG A 45 -23.86 -4.94 -6.73
C ARG A 45 -22.98 -4.79 -7.98
N ILE A 46 -22.12 -5.78 -8.23
CA ILE A 46 -21.25 -5.83 -9.40
C ILE A 46 -21.83 -6.82 -10.41
N ASP A 47 -21.99 -6.35 -11.64
CA ASP A 47 -22.26 -7.15 -12.83
C ASP A 47 -21.51 -6.46 -13.98
N GLY A 48 -20.29 -6.95 -14.28
CA GLY A 48 -19.49 -6.36 -15.35
C GLY A 48 -18.04 -6.82 -15.39
N VAL A 49 -17.28 -6.29 -16.35
CA VAL A 49 -15.87 -6.63 -16.57
C VAL A 49 -15.00 -5.99 -15.49
N MET A 50 -14.25 -6.83 -14.78
CA MET A 50 -13.39 -6.45 -13.66
C MET A 50 -12.13 -7.34 -13.63
N ASP A 51 -11.12 -6.82 -12.95
CA ASP A 51 -9.98 -7.58 -12.47
C ASP A 51 -10.20 -8.05 -11.04
N VAL A 52 -9.78 -9.28 -10.75
CA VAL A 52 -9.83 -9.86 -9.40
C VAL A 52 -8.44 -10.29 -8.98
N ALA A 53 -7.95 -9.70 -7.90
CA ALA A 53 -6.66 -10.04 -7.31
C ALA A 53 -6.83 -10.93 -6.07
N VAL A 54 -6.07 -12.02 -5.99
CA VAL A 54 -6.06 -12.96 -4.87
C VAL A 54 -4.73 -12.87 -4.13
N SER A 55 -4.78 -12.83 -2.80
CA SER A 55 -3.61 -12.91 -1.92
C SER A 55 -3.92 -13.71 -0.66
N LYS A 56 -3.03 -14.61 -0.25
CA LYS A 56 -3.14 -15.43 0.96
C LYS A 56 -4.50 -16.14 1.05
N ASN A 57 -4.93 -16.74 -0.06
CA ASN A 57 -6.22 -17.44 -0.20
C ASN A 57 -7.47 -16.56 0.04
N LYS A 58 -7.37 -15.24 -0.17
CA LYS A 58 -8.47 -14.28 -0.07
C LYS A 58 -8.53 -13.38 -1.30
N ILE A 59 -9.72 -12.89 -1.63
CA ILE A 59 -9.87 -11.79 -2.59
C ILE A 59 -9.31 -10.53 -1.95
N ALA A 60 -8.25 -10.00 -2.53
CA ALA A 60 -7.54 -8.82 -2.03
C ALA A 60 -8.06 -7.52 -2.67
N ALA A 61 -8.49 -7.58 -3.93
CA ALA A 61 -9.08 -6.46 -4.64
C ALA A 61 -10.00 -6.93 -5.78
N VAL A 62 -11.00 -6.10 -6.07
CA VAL A 62 -11.82 -6.16 -7.29
C VAL A 62 -11.83 -4.74 -7.87
N GLN A 63 -11.36 -4.56 -9.10
CA GLN A 63 -11.23 -3.24 -9.74
C GLN A 63 -11.68 -3.30 -11.19
N LYS A 64 -12.02 -2.14 -11.77
CA LYS A 64 -12.23 -2.04 -13.21
C LYS A 64 -10.91 -2.34 -13.92
N ASP A 65 -10.99 -3.04 -15.05
CA ASP A 65 -9.87 -3.25 -15.99
C ASP A 65 -9.35 -1.90 -16.53
#